data_AF-A0A6B8KDP6-F1
#
_entry.id   AF-A0A6B8KDP6-F1
#
_cell.length_a   1.000
_cell.length_b   1.000
_cell.length_c   1.000
_cell.angle_alpha   90.00
_cell.angle_beta   90.00
_cell.angle_gamma   90.00
#
_symmetry.space_group_name_H-M   'P 1'
#
loop_
_entity.id
_entity.type
_entity.pdbx_description
1 polymer ?
#
loop_
_entity_poly.entity_id
_entity_poly.type
_entity_poly.pdbx_seq_one_letter_code
_entity_poly.pdbx_strand_id
1 'polypeptide(L)'
;MTLTSRREAVYRESAAYGGLVDAVGGVATIVLAVVGLVGIHAPLMTAIATIVFGIALLIQGGTMLSEYASIIFPAGVRAIPIDQFGGSSLTSVFLVGATGIVLGVLALLGINAGVLLPVAVIAFGTALVLSSNAVWHLYVLRRASVRADSTIQQSSVTASPAEAREAGGELLASEMASGSAGIQALAGLAAVVLGIIAVAGSPADLTLNLCALLALGATLILTGGSLSATVMGLMRPWQQR
;
A
#
# COMPACT_ATOMS: atom_id res chain seq x y z
N MET A 1 -0.58 -8.80 35.48
CA MET A 1 -0.24 -9.10 34.07
C MET A 1 -1.50 -8.85 33.25
N THR A 2 -1.62 -7.63 32.73
CA THR A 2 -2.88 -6.97 32.37
C THR A 2 -3.26 -7.16 30.90
N LEU A 3 -4.56 -7.27 30.63
CA LEU A 3 -5.17 -7.57 29.32
C LEU A 3 -4.76 -6.61 28.17
N THR A 4 -4.15 -5.48 28.48
CA THR A 4 -3.58 -4.53 27.52
C THR A 4 -2.34 -5.08 26.79
N SER A 5 -1.48 -5.83 27.49
CA SER A 5 -0.26 -6.43 26.91
C SER A 5 -0.55 -7.49 25.83
N ARG A 6 -1.69 -8.19 25.92
CA ARG A 6 -2.06 -9.23 24.94
C ARG A 6 -2.57 -8.64 23.63
N ARG A 7 -3.27 -7.49 23.68
CA ARG A 7 -3.76 -6.81 22.48
C ARG A 7 -2.64 -6.19 21.66
N GLU A 8 -1.64 -5.59 22.31
CA GLU A 8 -0.47 -5.01 21.63
C GLU A 8 0.39 -6.07 20.92
N ALA A 9 0.51 -7.27 21.49
CA ALA A 9 1.24 -8.38 20.86
C ALA A 9 0.53 -8.88 19.59
N VAL A 10 -0.79 -9.10 19.64
CA VAL A 10 -1.58 -9.54 18.47
C VAL A 10 -1.63 -8.46 17.38
N TYR A 11 -1.60 -7.18 17.74
CA TYR A 11 -1.61 -6.07 16.79
C TYR A 11 -0.30 -5.95 16.01
N ARG A 12 0.85 -6.09 16.68
CA ARG A 12 2.16 -6.15 16.01
C ARG A 12 2.28 -7.35 15.08
N GLU A 13 1.68 -8.47 15.45
CA GLU A 13 1.73 -9.72 14.68
C GLU A 13 0.93 -9.62 13.37
N SER A 14 -0.27 -9.02 13.39
CA SER A 14 -1.07 -8.81 12.17
C SER A 14 -0.45 -7.77 11.20
N ALA A 15 0.10 -6.67 11.73
CA ALA A 15 0.78 -5.66 10.90
C ALA A 15 2.06 -6.20 10.25
N ALA A 16 2.78 -7.10 10.94
CA ALA A 16 3.94 -7.79 10.40
C ALA A 16 3.57 -8.78 9.28
N TYR A 17 2.41 -9.43 9.38
CA TYR A 17 1.96 -10.42 8.39
C TYR A 17 1.56 -9.78 7.05
N GLY A 18 0.88 -8.62 7.08
CA GLY A 18 0.51 -7.89 5.85
C GLY A 18 1.74 -7.41 5.06
N GLY A 19 2.72 -6.79 5.74
CA GLY A 19 3.91 -6.25 5.07
C GLY A 19 4.84 -7.29 4.44
N LEU A 20 4.86 -8.53 4.96
CA LEU A 20 5.62 -9.63 4.34
C LEU A 20 4.94 -10.13 3.07
N VAL A 21 3.61 -10.26 3.09
CA VAL A 21 2.83 -10.67 1.92
C VAL A 21 2.95 -9.65 0.79
N ASP A 22 2.92 -8.35 1.12
CA ASP A 22 3.13 -7.27 0.15
C ASP A 22 4.49 -7.40 -0.56
N ALA A 23 5.55 -7.67 0.21
CA ALA A 23 6.89 -7.85 -0.34
C ALA A 23 6.98 -9.11 -1.24
N VAL A 24 6.43 -10.24 -0.79
CA VAL A 24 6.44 -11.48 -1.59
C VAL A 24 5.60 -11.32 -2.86
N GLY A 25 4.40 -10.73 -2.75
CA GLY A 25 3.54 -10.45 -3.88
C GLY A 25 4.15 -9.49 -4.89
N GLY A 26 4.81 -8.43 -4.41
CA GLY A 26 5.56 -7.48 -5.24
C GLY A 26 6.72 -8.16 -5.98
N VAL A 27 7.56 -8.94 -5.27
CA VAL A 27 8.68 -9.67 -5.87
C VAL A 27 8.19 -10.68 -6.90
N ALA A 28 7.17 -11.47 -6.58
CA ALA A 28 6.59 -12.44 -7.50
C ALA A 28 6.03 -11.76 -8.77
N THR A 29 5.37 -10.61 -8.62
CA THR A 29 4.88 -9.81 -9.75
C THR A 29 6.03 -9.32 -10.62
N ILE A 30 7.12 -8.81 -10.03
CA ILE A 30 8.31 -8.37 -10.78
C ILE A 30 8.94 -9.52 -11.54
N VAL A 31 9.14 -10.67 -10.89
CA VAL A 31 9.75 -11.85 -11.53
C VAL A 31 8.91 -12.30 -12.73
N LEU A 32 7.59 -12.40 -12.57
CA LEU A 32 6.69 -12.75 -13.67
C LEU A 32 6.69 -11.71 -14.79
N ALA A 33 6.73 -10.41 -14.44
CA ALA A 33 6.80 -9.34 -15.42
C ALA A 33 8.10 -9.39 -16.23
N VAL A 34 9.25 -9.61 -15.58
CA VAL A 34 10.56 -9.75 -16.23
C VAL A 34 10.59 -10.99 -17.12
N VAL A 35 10.09 -12.13 -16.65
CA VAL A 35 10.00 -13.36 -17.46
C VAL A 35 9.11 -13.16 -18.69
N GLY A 36 7.98 -12.46 -18.53
CA GLY A 36 7.11 -12.08 -19.65
C GLY A 36 7.80 -11.15 -20.65
N LEU A 37 8.57 -10.16 -20.17
CA LEU A 37 9.32 -9.21 -21.01
C LEU A 37 10.45 -9.88 -21.80
N VAL A 38 11.06 -10.94 -21.26
CA VAL A 38 12.04 -11.77 -21.98
C VAL A 38 11.39 -12.56 -23.13
N GLY A 39 10.06 -12.61 -23.19
CA GLY A 39 9.30 -13.26 -24.27
C GLY A 39 8.89 -14.70 -23.97
N ILE A 40 9.08 -15.18 -22.73
CA ILE A 40 8.66 -16.52 -22.32
C ILE A 40 7.14 -16.50 -22.08
N HIS A 41 6.37 -17.00 -23.05
CA HIS A 41 4.90 -17.10 -23.00
C HIS A 41 4.24 -15.86 -22.37
N ALA A 42 4.59 -14.69 -22.91
CA ALA A 42 4.23 -13.40 -22.33
C ALA A 42 2.74 -13.25 -21.96
N PRO A 43 1.76 -13.70 -22.77
CA PRO A 43 0.34 -13.62 -22.40
C PRO A 43 0.00 -14.35 -21.08
N LEU A 44 0.58 -15.53 -20.86
CA LEU A 44 0.36 -16.32 -19.64
C LEU A 44 1.02 -15.65 -18.44
N MET A 45 2.27 -15.17 -18.62
CA MET A 45 3.00 -14.51 -17.54
C MET A 45 2.31 -13.23 -17.08
N THR A 46 1.81 -12.41 -18.01
CA THR A 46 1.05 -11.20 -17.69
C THR A 46 -0.20 -11.53 -16.89
N ALA A 47 -0.98 -12.53 -17.30
CA ALA A 47 -2.20 -12.92 -16.61
C ALA A 47 -1.93 -13.46 -15.20
N ILE A 48 -0.91 -14.30 -15.03
CA ILE A 48 -0.49 -14.79 -13.70
C ILE A 48 0.00 -13.62 -12.84
N ALA A 49 0.78 -12.69 -13.40
CA ALA A 49 1.24 -11.50 -12.68
C ALA A 49 0.06 -10.63 -12.21
N THR A 50 -0.97 -10.44 -13.03
CA THR A 50 -2.21 -9.74 -12.65
C THR A 50 -2.92 -10.44 -11.49
N ILE A 51 -2.97 -11.77 -11.48
CA ILE A 51 -3.58 -12.55 -10.38
C ILE A 51 -2.76 -12.39 -9.10
N VAL A 52 -1.45 -12.59 -9.17
CA VAL A 52 -0.54 -12.49 -8.01
C VAL A 52 -0.60 -11.09 -7.39
N PHE A 53 -0.59 -10.06 -8.23
CA PHE A 53 -0.75 -8.68 -7.80
C PHE A 53 -2.12 -8.42 -7.16
N GLY A 54 -3.19 -8.96 -7.75
CA GLY A 54 -4.55 -8.88 -7.18
C GLY A 54 -4.67 -9.57 -5.82
N ILE A 55 -4.01 -10.71 -5.63
CA ILE A 55 -3.93 -11.41 -4.34
C ILE A 55 -3.20 -10.56 -3.30
N ALA A 56 -2.07 -9.94 -3.70
CA ALA A 56 -1.33 -9.05 -2.81
C ALA A 56 -2.23 -7.90 -2.33
N LEU A 57 -2.92 -7.21 -3.24
CA LEU A 57 -3.86 -6.14 -2.88
C LEU A 57 -5.06 -6.61 -2.04
N LEU A 58 -5.56 -7.83 -2.25
CA LEU A 58 -6.61 -8.39 -1.41
C LEU A 58 -6.16 -8.59 0.03
N ILE A 59 -4.95 -9.11 0.22
CA ILE A 59 -4.41 -9.36 1.56
C ILE A 59 -4.07 -8.02 2.22
N GLN A 60 -3.46 -7.09 1.48
CA GLN A 60 -3.18 -5.74 1.95
C GLN A 60 -4.46 -4.98 2.34
N GLY A 61 -5.45 -4.92 1.45
CA GLY A 61 -6.73 -4.26 1.71
C GLY A 61 -7.54 -4.96 2.81
N GLY A 62 -7.47 -6.29 2.91
CA GLY A 62 -8.18 -7.08 3.91
C GLY A 62 -7.62 -6.88 5.33
N THR A 63 -6.29 -6.82 5.47
CA THR A 63 -5.64 -6.52 6.76
C THR A 63 -5.99 -5.12 7.26
N MET A 64 -5.92 -4.12 6.38
CA MET A 64 -6.32 -2.74 6.68
C MET A 64 -7.80 -2.63 7.07
N LEU A 65 -8.69 -3.34 6.37
CA LEU A 65 -10.12 -3.36 6.68
C LEU A 65 -10.41 -4.02 8.03
N SER A 66 -9.72 -5.10 8.37
CA SER A 66 -9.86 -5.79 9.66
C SER A 66 -9.41 -4.90 10.82
N GLU A 67 -8.30 -4.17 10.63
CA GLU A 67 -7.80 -3.19 11.59
C GLU A 67 -8.82 -2.06 11.80
N TYR A 68 -9.37 -1.50 10.71
CA TYR A 68 -10.38 -0.45 10.78
C TYR A 68 -11.69 -0.90 11.45
N ALA A 69 -12.15 -2.13 11.16
CA ALA A 69 -13.31 -2.72 11.81
C ALA A 69 -13.11 -2.88 13.33
N SER A 70 -11.89 -3.20 13.77
CA SER A 70 -11.57 -3.32 15.20
C SER A 70 -11.61 -1.98 15.94
N ILE A 71 -11.38 -0.87 15.25
CA ILE A 71 -11.35 0.48 15.80
C ILE A 71 -12.74 1.12 15.80
N ILE A 72 -13.59 0.82 14.81
CA ILE A 72 -14.97 1.35 14.70
C ILE A 72 -15.97 0.57 15.57
N PHE A 73 -15.75 -0.73 15.78
CA PHE A 73 -16.60 -1.56 16.64
C PHE A 73 -15.95 -1.93 18.00
N PRO A 74 -15.49 -0.99 18.84
CA PRO A 74 -15.41 -1.24 20.27
C PRO A 74 -16.83 -1.53 20.74
N ALA A 75 -17.04 -2.65 21.43
CA ALA A 75 -18.34 -3.06 21.94
C ALA A 75 -19.09 -1.87 22.60
N GLY A 76 -20.09 -1.30 21.91
CA GLY A 76 -21.04 -0.35 22.49
C GLY A 76 -21.18 1.07 21.90
N VAL A 77 -20.55 1.45 20.78
CA VAL A 77 -20.73 2.82 20.21
C VAL A 77 -21.44 2.82 18.85
N ARG A 78 -22.44 3.73 18.76
CA ARG A 78 -23.27 4.03 17.57
C ARG A 78 -22.43 4.21 16.31
N ALA A 79 -22.88 3.58 15.22
CA ALA A 79 -22.34 3.74 13.88
C ALA A 79 -22.25 5.23 13.48
N ILE A 80 -21.02 5.74 13.37
CA ILE A 80 -20.73 7.02 12.72
C ILE A 80 -20.93 6.80 11.21
N PRO A 81 -21.60 7.74 10.49
CA PRO A 81 -21.86 7.59 9.06
C PRO A 81 -20.56 7.40 8.28
N ILE A 82 -20.61 6.40 7.41
CA ILE A 82 -19.51 5.77 6.66
C ILE A 82 -18.92 6.70 5.57
N ASP A 83 -19.43 7.93 5.46
CA ASP A 83 -19.28 8.80 4.29
C ASP A 83 -18.16 9.85 4.41
N GLN A 84 -17.50 9.99 5.56
CA GLN A 84 -16.65 11.18 5.80
C GLN A 84 -15.16 10.91 6.06
N PHE A 85 -14.75 9.67 6.30
CA PHE A 85 -13.35 9.33 6.57
C PHE A 85 -12.92 8.15 5.71
N GLY A 86 -12.02 8.39 4.74
CA GLY A 86 -10.94 7.52 4.23
C GLY A 86 -11.12 6.00 4.07
N GLY A 87 -12.28 5.42 4.35
CA GLY A 87 -12.56 3.99 4.34
C GLY A 87 -13.01 3.52 2.95
N SER A 88 -13.51 4.43 2.11
CA SER A 88 -13.82 4.13 0.71
C SER A 88 -12.56 3.81 -0.10
N SER A 89 -11.42 4.45 0.21
CA SER A 89 -10.16 4.13 -0.46
C SER A 89 -9.63 2.77 0.00
N LEU A 90 -9.75 2.42 1.28
CA LEU A 90 -9.34 1.10 1.80
C LEU A 90 -10.16 -0.05 1.21
N THR A 91 -11.50 0.10 1.14
CA THR A 91 -12.35 -0.91 0.49
C THR A 91 -12.13 -0.97 -1.02
N SER A 92 -11.75 0.15 -1.65
CA SER A 92 -11.43 0.16 -3.08
C SER A 92 -10.22 -0.71 -3.42
N VAL A 93 -9.16 -0.71 -2.60
CA VAL A 93 -7.96 -1.55 -2.83
C VAL A 93 -8.33 -3.04 -2.76
N PHE A 94 -9.15 -3.42 -1.77
CA PHE A 94 -9.63 -4.79 -1.63
C PHE A 94 -10.49 -5.22 -2.83
N LEU A 95 -11.47 -4.40 -3.23
CA LEU A 95 -12.36 -4.70 -4.36
C LEU A 95 -11.62 -4.73 -5.69
N VAL A 96 -10.65 -3.83 -5.89
CA VAL A 96 -9.79 -3.83 -7.07
C VAL A 96 -8.90 -5.09 -7.09
N GLY A 97 -8.39 -5.55 -5.94
CA GLY A 97 -7.67 -6.82 -5.83
C GLY A 97 -8.52 -8.00 -6.32
N ALA A 98 -9.76 -8.13 -5.82
CA ALA A 98 -10.71 -9.16 -6.27
C ALA A 98 -10.99 -9.06 -7.77
N THR A 99 -11.23 -7.84 -8.27
CA THR A 99 -11.49 -7.59 -9.69
C THR A 99 -10.29 -8.00 -10.55
N GLY A 100 -9.08 -7.69 -10.10
CA GLY A 100 -7.84 -8.08 -10.76
C GLY A 100 -7.67 -9.59 -10.88
N ILE A 101 -8.02 -10.34 -9.84
CA ILE A 101 -8.01 -11.82 -9.88
C ILE A 101 -9.00 -12.33 -10.93
N VAL A 102 -10.23 -11.81 -10.93
CA VAL A 102 -11.26 -12.22 -11.89
C VAL A 102 -10.81 -11.92 -13.32
N LEU A 103 -10.30 -10.72 -13.58
CA LEU A 103 -9.80 -10.33 -14.90
C LEU A 103 -8.59 -11.17 -15.35
N GLY A 104 -7.66 -11.48 -14.43
CA GLY A 104 -6.53 -12.35 -14.71
C GLY A 104 -6.94 -13.80 -15.01
N VAL A 105 -7.92 -14.34 -14.28
CA VAL A 105 -8.46 -15.68 -14.54
C VAL A 105 -9.18 -15.72 -15.89
N LEU A 106 -10.02 -14.72 -16.20
CA LEU A 106 -10.68 -14.62 -17.51
C LEU A 106 -9.67 -14.49 -18.67
N ALA A 107 -8.58 -13.75 -18.46
CA ALA A 107 -7.49 -13.65 -19.42
C ALA A 107 -6.76 -15.00 -19.63
N LEU A 108 -6.54 -15.79 -18.56
CA LEU A 108 -6.00 -17.15 -18.67
C LEU A 108 -6.93 -18.11 -19.43
N LEU A 109 -8.24 -17.91 -19.34
CA LEU A 109 -9.23 -18.65 -20.13
C LEU A 109 -9.27 -18.20 -21.61
N GLY A 110 -8.43 -17.24 -22.00
CA GLY A 110 -8.34 -16.74 -23.37
C GLY A 110 -9.45 -15.75 -23.74
N ILE A 111 -10.22 -15.25 -22.76
CA ILE A 111 -11.29 -14.28 -23.01
C ILE A 111 -10.64 -12.90 -23.18
N ASN A 112 -10.45 -12.49 -24.44
CA ASN A 112 -9.97 -11.17 -24.87
C ASN A 112 -8.90 -10.54 -23.93
N ALA A 113 -7.81 -11.28 -23.70
CA ALA A 113 -6.76 -10.88 -22.77
C ALA A 113 -6.13 -9.51 -23.10
N GLY A 114 -6.15 -9.10 -24.37
CA GLY A 114 -5.66 -7.79 -24.82
C GLY A 114 -6.43 -6.61 -24.24
N VAL A 115 -7.69 -6.77 -23.85
CA VAL A 115 -8.46 -5.69 -23.19
C VAL A 115 -8.54 -5.89 -21.69
N LEU A 116 -8.69 -7.14 -21.24
CA LEU A 116 -8.91 -7.44 -19.82
C LEU A 116 -7.68 -7.09 -18.96
N LEU A 117 -6.47 -7.39 -19.44
CA LEU A 117 -5.26 -7.18 -18.65
C LEU A 117 -4.90 -5.68 -18.52
N PRO A 118 -4.99 -4.85 -19.58
CA PRO A 118 -4.82 -3.41 -19.43
C PRO A 118 -5.89 -2.75 -18.55
N VAL A 119 -7.15 -3.20 -18.62
CA VAL A 119 -8.22 -2.71 -17.73
C VAL A 119 -7.90 -3.04 -16.27
N ALA A 120 -7.36 -4.24 -15.99
CA ALA A 120 -6.91 -4.58 -14.64
C ALA A 120 -5.79 -3.66 -14.15
N VAL A 121 -4.81 -3.36 -15.01
CA VAL A 121 -3.71 -2.44 -14.67
C VAL A 121 -4.18 -1.01 -14.44
N ILE A 122 -5.15 -0.52 -15.21
CA ILE A 122 -5.78 0.78 -14.95
C ILE A 122 -6.44 0.76 -13.57
N ALA A 123 -7.21 -0.27 -13.24
CA ALA A 123 -7.86 -0.40 -11.94
C ALA A 123 -6.85 -0.46 -10.78
N PHE A 124 -5.75 -1.20 -10.95
CA PHE A 124 -4.65 -1.23 -9.98
C PHE A 124 -4.01 0.15 -9.80
N GLY A 125 -3.74 0.85 -10.89
CA GLY A 125 -3.18 2.20 -10.86
C GLY A 125 -4.10 3.20 -10.15
N THR A 126 -5.41 3.17 -10.42
CA THR A 126 -6.37 4.05 -9.75
C THR A 126 -6.49 3.74 -8.26
N ALA A 127 -6.46 2.46 -7.87
CA ALA A 127 -6.44 2.06 -6.46
C ALA A 127 -5.21 2.59 -5.72
N LEU A 128 -4.02 2.52 -6.32
CA LEU A 128 -2.79 3.05 -5.71
C LEU A 128 -2.82 4.58 -5.57
N VAL A 129 -3.34 5.29 -6.58
CA VAL A 129 -3.51 6.76 -6.53
C VAL A 129 -4.50 7.16 -5.43
N LEU A 130 -5.66 6.49 -5.34
CA LEU A 130 -6.64 6.75 -4.28
C LEU A 130 -6.06 6.45 -2.89
N SER A 131 -5.32 5.35 -2.75
CA SER A 131 -4.65 4.97 -1.50
C SER A 131 -3.61 6.02 -1.07
N SER A 132 -2.84 6.59 -2.01
CA SER A 132 -1.86 7.63 -1.71
C SER A 132 -2.49 8.91 -1.15
N ASN A 133 -3.69 9.29 -1.60
CA ASN A 133 -4.35 10.50 -1.11
C ASN A 133 -4.79 10.38 0.36
N ALA A 134 -5.14 9.17 0.80
CA ALA A 134 -5.49 8.91 2.20
C ALA A 134 -4.31 9.18 3.15
N VAL A 135 -3.09 8.81 2.74
CA VAL A 135 -1.85 9.07 3.50
C VAL A 135 -1.56 10.57 3.60
N TRP A 136 -1.79 11.33 2.53
CA TRP A 136 -1.58 12.78 2.52
C TRP A 136 -2.55 13.51 3.45
N HIS A 137 -3.82 13.12 3.49
CA HIS A 137 -4.80 13.68 4.42
C HIS A 137 -4.45 13.40 5.89
N LEU A 138 -3.98 12.19 6.21
CA LEU A 138 -3.49 11.85 7.55
C LEU A 138 -2.24 12.67 7.92
N TYR A 139 -1.35 12.91 6.97
CA TYR A 139 -0.18 13.75 7.18
C TYR A 139 -0.53 15.22 7.48
N VAL A 140 -1.46 15.80 6.72
CA VAL A 140 -1.95 17.17 6.95
C VAL A 140 -2.64 17.28 8.32
N LEU A 141 -3.45 16.29 8.69
CA LEU A 141 -4.11 16.24 10.00
C LEU A 141 -3.11 16.09 11.15
N ARG A 142 -2.09 15.23 11.01
CA ARG A 142 -1.04 15.05 12.03
C ARG A 142 -0.16 16.30 12.18
N ARG A 143 0.16 16.99 11.08
CA ARG A 143 0.84 18.29 11.13
C ARG A 143 -0.02 19.36 11.82
N ALA A 144 -1.34 19.33 11.63
CA ALA A 144 -2.26 20.22 12.32
C ALA A 144 -2.36 19.88 13.83
N SER A 145 -2.38 18.60 14.21
CA SER A 145 -2.45 18.17 15.61
C SER A 145 -1.16 18.45 16.38
N VAL A 146 0.02 18.24 15.78
CA VAL A 146 1.31 18.58 16.41
C VAL A 146 1.46 20.09 16.62
N ARG A 147 0.98 20.91 15.68
CA ARG A 147 0.92 22.37 15.87
C ARG A 147 -0.06 22.77 16.95
N ALA A 148 -1.22 22.11 17.05
CA ALA A 148 -2.19 22.35 18.11
C ALA A 148 -1.62 21.99 19.50
N ASP A 149 -0.94 20.85 19.65
CA ASP A 149 -0.29 20.44 20.90
C ASP A 149 0.86 21.39 21.29
N SER A 150 1.65 21.87 20.33
CA SER A 150 2.70 22.86 20.61
C SER A 150 2.17 24.20 21.12
N THR A 151 0.88 24.51 20.89
CA THR A 151 0.22 25.71 21.43
C THR A 151 -0.24 25.50 22.88
N ILE A 152 -0.51 24.25 23.30
CA ILE A 152 -0.88 23.90 24.68
C ILE A 152 0.38 23.74 25.56
N GLN A 153 1.48 23.23 25.00
CA GLN A 153 2.72 22.93 25.74
C GLN A 153 3.72 24.10 25.81
N GLN A 154 3.36 25.30 25.37
CA GLN A 154 4.22 26.50 25.53
C GLN A 154 4.23 27.06 26.97
N SER A 155 3.49 26.44 27.89
CA SER A 155 3.38 26.87 29.30
C SER A 155 4.27 26.10 30.29
N SER A 156 5.10 25.15 29.85
CA SER A 156 6.11 24.49 30.70
C SER A 156 7.51 24.52 30.07
N VAL A 157 8.21 25.61 30.32
CA VAL A 157 9.62 25.80 29.94
C VAL A 157 10.51 24.92 30.84
N THR A 158 10.77 23.69 30.41
CA THR A 158 12.01 22.92 30.68
C THR A 158 12.10 21.76 29.69
N ALA A 159 12.36 22.05 28.41
CA ALA A 159 12.55 21.00 27.41
C ALA A 159 13.89 20.29 27.65
N SER A 160 13.83 19.00 27.94
CA SER A 160 15.01 18.16 28.10
C SER A 160 15.61 17.81 26.72
N PRO A 161 16.94 17.64 26.58
CA PRO A 161 17.57 17.27 25.30
C PRO A 161 17.18 15.89 24.75
N ALA A 162 16.37 15.11 25.48
CA ALA A 162 15.81 13.83 25.03
C ALA A 162 14.58 14.01 24.11
N GLU A 163 13.69 14.97 24.42
CA GLU A 163 12.46 15.23 23.66
C GLU A 163 12.76 15.82 22.26
N ALA A 164 13.84 16.61 22.15
CA ALA A 164 14.30 17.16 20.87
C ALA A 164 14.80 16.08 19.89
N ARG A 165 15.29 14.92 20.40
CA ARG A 165 15.71 13.79 19.57
C ARG A 165 14.53 12.94 19.10
N GLU A 166 13.48 12.79 19.92
CA GLU A 166 12.23 12.15 19.51
C GLU A 166 11.49 12.97 18.45
N ALA A 167 11.40 14.30 18.62
CA ALA A 167 10.80 15.19 17.63
C ALA A 167 11.56 15.19 16.28
N GLY A 168 12.90 15.10 16.31
CA GLY A 168 13.73 14.95 15.10
C GLY A 168 13.53 13.61 14.40
N GLY A 169 13.36 12.52 15.17
CA GLY A 169 13.04 11.19 14.64
C GLY A 169 11.65 11.11 14.02
N GLU A 170 10.64 11.74 14.64
CA GLU A 170 9.29 11.85 14.08
C GLU A 170 9.24 12.70 12.81
N LEU A 171 10.00 13.80 12.75
CA LEU A 171 10.13 14.61 11.53
C LEU A 171 10.72 13.81 10.38
N LEU A 172 11.81 13.08 10.60
CA LEU A 172 12.43 12.22 9.58
C LEU A 172 11.49 11.08 9.15
N ALA A 173 10.82 10.42 10.09
CA ALA A 173 9.83 9.38 9.77
C ALA A 173 8.65 9.96 8.96
N SER A 174 8.25 11.20 9.23
CA SER A 174 7.18 11.89 8.51
C SER A 174 7.58 12.30 7.08
N GLU A 175 8.84 12.71 6.88
CA GLU A 175 9.41 13.02 5.57
C GLU A 175 9.47 11.76 4.70
N MET A 176 9.91 10.64 5.28
CA MET A 176 10.00 9.34 4.60
C MET A 176 8.61 8.80 4.22
N ALA A 177 7.61 8.93 5.10
CA ALA A 177 6.23 8.55 4.81
C ALA A 177 5.63 9.39 3.66
N SER A 178 5.90 10.70 3.64
CA SER A 178 5.44 11.58 2.56
C SER A 178 6.09 11.26 1.21
N GLY A 179 7.38 10.90 1.21
CA GLY A 179 8.10 10.52 -0.02
C GLY A 179 7.55 9.23 -0.63
N SER A 180 7.22 8.23 0.21
CA SER A 180 6.65 6.95 -0.23
C SER A 180 5.27 7.12 -0.87
N ALA A 181 4.40 7.95 -0.28
CA ALA A 181 3.09 8.27 -0.87
C ALA A 181 3.24 8.91 -2.26
N GLY A 182 4.16 9.86 -2.43
CA GLY A 182 4.44 10.47 -3.73
C GLY A 182 4.87 9.45 -4.80
N ILE A 183 5.75 8.50 -4.45
CA ILE A 183 6.17 7.42 -5.35
C ILE A 183 4.97 6.52 -5.71
N GLN A 184 4.13 6.18 -4.74
CA GLN A 184 2.94 5.35 -4.98
C GLN A 184 1.94 6.03 -5.92
N ALA A 185 1.68 7.33 -5.74
CA ALA A 185 0.81 8.09 -6.63
C ALA A 185 1.38 8.17 -8.05
N LEU A 186 2.68 8.47 -8.19
CA LEU A 186 3.32 8.56 -9.50
C LEU A 186 3.35 7.22 -10.23
N ALA A 187 3.64 6.13 -9.52
CA ALA A 187 3.61 4.79 -10.10
C ALA A 187 2.19 4.36 -10.50
N GLY A 188 1.19 4.67 -9.67
CA GLY A 188 -0.20 4.43 -10.01
C GLY A 188 -0.64 5.22 -11.25
N LEU A 189 -0.25 6.49 -11.36
CA LEU A 189 -0.53 7.31 -12.55
C LEU A 189 0.19 6.78 -13.79
N ALA A 190 1.46 6.39 -13.67
CA ALA A 190 2.21 5.77 -14.76
C ALA A 190 1.54 4.47 -15.23
N ALA A 191 1.05 3.64 -14.32
CA ALA A 191 0.32 2.42 -14.64
C ALA A 191 -1.01 2.72 -15.37
N VAL A 192 -1.76 3.75 -14.93
CA VAL A 192 -2.97 4.20 -15.63
C VAL A 192 -2.64 4.64 -17.06
N VAL A 193 -1.60 5.45 -17.25
CA VAL A 193 -1.20 5.93 -18.58
C VAL A 193 -0.78 4.76 -19.48
N LEU A 194 0.07 3.85 -18.99
CA LEU A 194 0.50 2.66 -19.74
C LEU A 194 -0.69 1.76 -20.10
N GLY A 195 -1.62 1.55 -19.16
CA GLY A 195 -2.84 0.78 -19.39
C GLY A 195 -3.76 1.42 -20.44
N ILE A 196 -3.91 2.75 -20.44
CA ILE A 196 -4.70 3.45 -21.46
C ILE A 196 -4.07 3.30 -22.85
N ILE A 197 -2.74 3.44 -22.96
CA ILE A 197 -2.03 3.26 -24.23
C ILE A 197 -2.13 1.81 -24.72
N ALA A 198 -2.09 0.85 -23.80
CA ALA A 198 -2.30 -0.56 -24.09
C ALA A 198 -3.72 -0.83 -24.66
N VAL A 199 -4.78 -0.34 -23.98
CA VAL A 199 -6.18 -0.46 -24.47
C VAL A 199 -6.39 0.22 -25.83
N ALA A 200 -5.68 1.31 -26.11
CA ALA A 200 -5.79 2.05 -27.37
C ALA A 200 -5.29 1.25 -28.61
N GLY A 201 -4.80 0.03 -28.44
CA GLY A 201 -4.42 -0.87 -29.54
C GLY A 201 -3.00 -0.63 -30.06
N SER A 202 -2.08 -0.23 -29.17
CA SER A 202 -0.66 -0.13 -29.50
C SER A 202 -0.09 -1.50 -29.93
N PRO A 203 0.78 -1.58 -30.95
CA PRO A 203 1.42 -2.84 -31.35
C PRO A 203 2.27 -3.48 -30.23
N ALA A 204 2.59 -2.71 -29.19
CA ALA A 204 3.33 -3.16 -28.01
C ALA A 204 2.47 -3.28 -26.73
N ASP A 205 1.14 -3.47 -26.87
CA ASP A 205 0.17 -3.61 -25.76
C ASP A 205 0.70 -4.49 -24.61
N LEU A 206 1.17 -5.70 -24.95
CA LEU A 206 1.60 -6.68 -23.96
C LEU A 206 2.87 -6.25 -23.19
N THR A 207 3.81 -5.61 -23.87
CA THR A 207 5.04 -5.06 -23.27
C THR A 207 4.72 -3.90 -22.33
N LEU A 208 3.82 -3.00 -22.75
CA LEU A 208 3.39 -1.86 -21.93
C LEU A 208 2.72 -2.33 -20.65
N ASN A 209 1.90 -3.37 -20.74
CA ASN A 209 1.21 -3.93 -19.59
C ASN A 209 2.16 -4.62 -18.60
N LEU A 210 3.16 -5.34 -19.11
CA LEU A 210 4.22 -5.94 -18.28
C LEU A 210 5.09 -4.87 -17.60
N CYS A 211 5.46 -3.81 -18.31
CA CYS A 211 6.17 -2.67 -17.73
C CYS A 211 5.35 -1.99 -16.62
N ALA A 212 4.04 -1.86 -16.82
CA ALA A 212 3.14 -1.31 -15.80
C ALA A 212 3.09 -2.22 -14.56
N LEU A 213 2.92 -3.53 -14.73
CA LEU A 213 2.95 -4.49 -13.61
C LEU A 213 4.30 -4.52 -12.90
N LEU A 214 5.41 -4.32 -13.61
CA LEU A 214 6.74 -4.20 -13.03
C LEU A 214 6.85 -2.95 -12.15
N ALA A 215 6.40 -1.80 -12.64
CA ALA A 215 6.38 -0.55 -11.88
C ALA A 215 5.47 -0.65 -10.64
N LEU A 216 4.28 -1.25 -10.79
CA LEU A 216 3.35 -1.50 -9.70
C LEU A 216 3.95 -2.46 -8.65
N GLY A 217 4.56 -3.57 -9.08
CA GLY A 217 5.22 -4.54 -8.20
C GLY A 217 6.40 -3.93 -7.44
N ALA A 218 7.22 -3.11 -8.10
CA ALA A 218 8.29 -2.36 -7.45
C ALA A 218 7.75 -1.41 -6.38
N THR A 219 6.66 -0.71 -6.71
CA THR A 219 5.98 0.20 -5.78
C THR A 219 5.48 -0.54 -4.55
N LEU A 220 4.89 -1.72 -4.72
CA LEU A 220 4.38 -2.55 -3.62
C LEU A 220 5.49 -3.00 -2.65
N ILE A 221 6.70 -3.27 -3.16
CA ILE A 221 7.87 -3.56 -2.33
C ILE A 221 8.32 -2.31 -1.55
N LEU A 222 8.33 -1.15 -2.23
CA LEU A 222 8.77 0.13 -1.66
C LEU A 222 7.79 0.68 -0.60
N THR A 223 6.49 0.39 -0.75
CA THR A 223 5.43 0.84 0.18
C THR A 223 5.11 -0.20 1.24
N GLY A 224 5.43 -1.48 1.03
CA GLY A 224 5.26 -2.57 1.98
C GLY A 224 6.01 -2.31 3.30
N GLY A 225 5.27 -2.26 4.41
CA GLY A 225 5.78 -1.87 5.73
C GLY A 225 6.91 -2.73 6.30
N SER A 226 7.20 -3.90 5.69
CA SER A 226 8.27 -4.80 6.11
C SER A 226 9.67 -4.20 5.91
N LEU A 227 9.92 -3.44 4.83
CA LEU A 227 11.22 -2.81 4.61
C LEU A 227 11.46 -1.69 5.64
N SER A 228 10.44 -0.88 5.90
CA SER A 228 10.48 0.22 6.87
C SER A 228 10.62 -0.29 8.31
N ALA A 229 9.91 -1.37 8.67
CA ALA A 229 10.04 -2.01 9.98
C ALA A 229 11.41 -2.70 10.17
N THR A 230 11.98 -3.29 9.11
CA THR A 230 13.31 -3.90 9.18
C THR A 230 14.40 -2.84 9.31
N VAL A 231 14.30 -1.74 8.57
CA VAL A 231 15.23 -0.60 8.68
C VAL A 231 15.13 0.06 10.06
N MET A 232 13.92 0.29 10.59
CA MET A 232 13.75 0.79 11.96
C MET A 232 14.23 -0.21 13.03
N GLY A 233 14.09 -1.52 12.77
CA GLY A 233 14.62 -2.58 13.61
C GLY A 233 16.15 -2.59 13.65
N LEU A 234 16.81 -2.32 12.52
CA LEU A 234 18.27 -2.17 12.41
C LEU A 234 18.77 -0.84 13.01
N MET A 235 17.94 0.20 13.02
CA MET A 235 18.21 1.49 13.64
C MET A 235 17.94 1.54 15.15
N ARG A 236 17.71 0.39 15.81
CA ARG A 236 17.85 0.27 17.27
C ARG A 236 19.27 -0.19 17.63
N PRO A 237 20.29 0.69 17.69
CA PRO A 237 21.58 0.31 18.21
C PRO A 237 21.51 0.11 19.73
N TRP A 238 21.81 -1.10 20.18
CA TRP A 238 22.74 -1.43 21.28
C TRP A 238 22.80 -0.57 22.56
N GLN A 239 21.75 0.16 22.97
CA GLN A 239 21.74 0.96 24.19
C GLN A 239 21.54 0.16 25.50
N GLN A 240 21.77 -1.15 25.48
CA GLN A 240 21.82 -1.97 26.69
C GLN A 240 23.05 -2.89 26.67
N ARG A 241 24.22 -2.33 26.98
CA ARG A 241 25.24 -2.97 27.81
C ARG A 241 25.92 -1.93 28.68
#